data_AF-B8RIU0-F1
#
_entry.id   AF-B8RIU0-F1
#
_cell.length_a   1.000
_cell.length_b   1.000
_cell.length_c   1.000
_cell.angle_alpha   90.00
_cell.angle_beta   90.00
_cell.angle_gamma   90.00
#
_symmetry.space_group_name_H-M   'P 1'
#
loop_
_entity.id
_entity.type
_entity.pdbx_description
1 polymer ?
#
loop_
_entity_poly.entity_id
_entity_poly.type
_entity_poly.pdbx_seq_one_letter_code
_entity_poly.pdbx_strand_id
1 'polypeptide(L)'
;TARDEIRLIKHVYLISGVFKLDELRYTQSVNAKNLLGLSDANVRSLSPLEMDYGHLRDLPLQVHVSVAENDSAVFKQMAKDMHEHLERFGVLGSLHVLPELDHFDIVEKLTEKDYFLTKAILDSFSEK
;
A
#
# COMPACT_ATOMS: atom_id res chain seq x y z
N THR A 1 -20.56 -15.62 1.34
CA THR A 1 -19.26 -16.31 1.39
C THR A 1 -18.14 -15.28 1.44
N ALA A 2 -16.91 -15.62 1.83
CA ALA A 2 -15.79 -14.65 1.85
C ALA A 2 -15.58 -13.91 0.50
N ARG A 3 -15.94 -14.57 -0.62
CA ARG A 3 -15.89 -13.98 -1.96
C ARG A 3 -17.00 -12.96 -2.24
N ASP A 4 -18.11 -13.02 -1.50
CA ASP A 4 -19.19 -12.02 -1.58
C ASP A 4 -18.86 -10.81 -0.70
N GLU A 5 -18.18 -11.02 0.43
CA GLU A 5 -17.75 -9.95 1.33
C GLU A 5 -16.68 -9.06 0.70
N ILE A 6 -15.72 -9.63 -0.03
CA ILE A 6 -14.68 -8.84 -0.70
C ILE A 6 -15.23 -7.92 -1.79
N ARG A 7 -16.41 -8.23 -2.35
CA ARG A 7 -17.11 -7.36 -3.31
C ARG A 7 -17.69 -6.10 -2.67
N LEU A 8 -17.76 -6.04 -1.34
CA LEU A 8 -18.14 -4.83 -0.61
C LEU A 8 -17.00 -3.81 -0.56
N ILE A 9 -15.76 -4.26 -0.77
CA ILE A 9 -14.59 -3.39 -0.77
C ILE A 9 -14.42 -2.84 -2.19
N LYS A 10 -14.79 -1.56 -2.36
CA LYS A 10 -14.66 -0.86 -3.64
C LYS A 10 -13.26 -0.26 -3.83
N HIS A 11 -12.68 0.33 -2.78
CA HIS A 11 -11.38 1.01 -2.82
C HIS A 11 -10.49 0.63 -1.63
N VAL A 12 -9.19 0.49 -1.88
CA VAL A 12 -8.14 0.33 -0.88
C VAL A 12 -7.06 1.37 -1.13
N TYR A 13 -6.63 2.06 -0.08
CA TYR A 13 -5.58 3.06 -0.15
C TYR A 13 -4.35 2.59 0.63
N LEU A 14 -3.24 2.36 -0.08
CA LEU A 14 -1.95 1.98 0.47
C LEU A 14 -1.05 3.22 0.48
N ILE A 15 -0.91 3.85 1.65
CA ILE A 15 -0.21 5.15 1.79
C ILE A 15 1.15 4.91 2.46
N SER A 16 2.24 5.24 1.75
CA SER A 16 3.64 5.14 2.18
C SER A 16 3.99 3.81 2.88
N GLY A 17 3.50 2.71 2.32
CA GLY A 17 3.64 1.38 2.93
C GLY A 17 5.02 0.74 2.77
N VAL A 18 5.29 -0.24 3.64
CA VAL A 18 6.41 -1.19 3.51
C VAL A 18 5.86 -2.52 3.04
N PHE A 19 6.27 -2.97 1.86
CA PHE A 19 5.70 -4.16 1.22
C PHE A 19 6.67 -5.34 1.11
N LYS A 20 7.94 -5.15 1.51
CA LYS A 20 8.97 -6.19 1.51
C LYS A 20 9.83 -6.10 2.77
N LEU A 21 9.95 -7.21 3.47
CA LEU A 21 10.51 -7.24 4.83
C LEU A 21 11.95 -7.80 4.91
N ASP A 22 12.51 -8.25 3.78
CA ASP A 22 13.82 -8.90 3.71
C ASP A 22 14.93 -8.07 4.38
N GLU A 23 14.99 -6.77 4.13
CA GLU A 23 15.98 -5.89 4.75
C GLU A 23 15.62 -5.50 6.18
N LEU A 24 14.31 -5.36 6.49
CA LEU A 24 13.83 -4.96 7.83
C LEU A 24 14.27 -5.95 8.92
N ARG A 25 14.44 -7.22 8.58
CA ARG A 25 14.91 -8.24 9.53
C ARG A 25 16.28 -7.88 10.14
N TYR A 26 17.12 -7.15 9.40
CA TYR A 26 18.47 -6.80 9.80
C TYR A 26 18.60 -5.37 10.34
N THR A 27 17.60 -4.52 10.09
CA THR A 27 17.60 -3.11 10.50
C THR A 27 17.35 -2.97 12.00
N GLN A 28 18.41 -2.81 12.80
CA GLN A 28 18.30 -2.76 14.27
C GLN A 28 17.42 -1.62 14.80
N SER A 29 17.35 -0.48 14.11
CA SER A 29 16.47 0.64 14.51
C SER A 29 14.98 0.30 14.37
N VAL A 30 14.63 -0.69 13.54
CA VAL A 30 13.24 -1.10 13.25
C VAL A 30 12.90 -2.45 13.89
N ASN A 31 13.85 -3.39 13.89
CA ASN A 31 13.68 -4.77 14.36
C ASN A 31 14.71 -5.12 15.45
N ALA A 32 14.87 -4.26 16.45
CA ALA A 32 15.80 -4.49 17.56
C ALA A 32 15.52 -5.84 18.24
N LYS A 33 16.58 -6.66 18.41
CA LYS A 33 16.48 -8.00 19.04
C LYS A 33 15.43 -8.92 18.39
N ASN A 34 15.16 -8.74 17.11
CA ASN A 34 14.14 -9.47 16.37
C ASN A 34 12.72 -9.36 16.95
N LEU A 35 12.33 -8.16 17.41
CA LEU A 35 10.99 -7.88 17.95
C LEU A 35 9.85 -8.31 17.00
N LEU A 36 10.06 -8.19 15.69
CA LEU A 36 9.10 -8.55 14.65
C LEU A 36 9.06 -10.06 14.34
N GLY A 37 9.97 -10.86 14.93
CA GLY A 37 10.00 -12.30 14.72
C GLY A 37 10.32 -12.72 13.29
N LEU A 38 11.08 -11.91 12.55
CA LEU A 38 11.45 -12.19 11.17
C LEU A 38 12.58 -13.24 11.11
N SER A 39 12.48 -14.15 10.16
CA SER A 39 13.45 -15.22 9.89
C SER A 39 13.49 -15.52 8.39
N ASP A 40 14.52 -16.23 7.93
CA ASP A 40 14.58 -16.72 6.55
C ASP A 40 13.35 -17.57 6.16
N ALA A 41 12.75 -18.26 7.13
CA ALA A 41 11.62 -19.15 6.89
C ALA A 41 10.28 -18.41 6.68
N ASN A 42 10.09 -17.22 7.27
CA ASN A 42 8.78 -16.52 7.23
C ASN A 42 8.79 -15.19 6.47
N VAL A 43 9.96 -14.56 6.26
CA VAL A 43 10.03 -13.17 5.76
C VAL A 43 9.34 -12.98 4.41
N ARG A 44 9.44 -13.98 3.52
CA ARG A 44 8.75 -13.97 2.23
C ARG A 44 7.24 -14.03 2.40
N SER A 45 6.74 -14.98 3.20
CA SER A 45 5.30 -15.12 3.45
C SER A 45 4.65 -13.92 4.13
N LEU A 46 5.45 -13.10 4.81
CA LEU A 46 5.01 -11.87 5.49
C LEU A 46 5.19 -10.61 4.63
N SER A 47 5.78 -10.73 3.44
CA SER A 47 6.01 -9.60 2.53
C SER A 47 4.88 -9.50 1.51
N PRO A 48 4.03 -8.46 1.52
CA PRO A 48 2.99 -8.25 0.51
C PRO A 48 3.48 -8.38 -0.94
N LEU A 49 4.70 -7.94 -1.24
CA LEU A 49 5.32 -8.06 -2.57
C LEU A 49 5.60 -9.49 -3.04
N GLU A 50 5.49 -10.48 -2.15
CA GLU A 50 5.71 -11.90 -2.45
C GLU A 50 4.40 -12.70 -2.38
N MET A 51 3.24 -12.04 -2.16
CA MET A 51 1.93 -12.67 -2.05
C MET A 51 1.25 -12.88 -3.41
N ASP A 52 0.30 -13.82 -3.46
CA ASP A 52 -0.55 -14.04 -4.64
C ASP A 52 -1.86 -13.24 -4.53
N TYR A 53 -2.09 -12.34 -5.49
CA TYR A 53 -3.32 -11.53 -5.57
C TYR A 53 -4.27 -11.98 -6.67
N GLY A 54 -4.10 -13.19 -7.24
CA GLY A 54 -4.95 -13.72 -8.29
C GLY A 54 -6.42 -13.87 -7.89
N HIS A 55 -6.70 -14.00 -6.59
CA HIS A 55 -8.05 -14.02 -6.04
C HIS A 55 -8.79 -12.67 -6.16
N LEU A 56 -8.08 -11.57 -6.40
CA LEU A 56 -8.63 -10.23 -6.63
C LEU A 56 -8.90 -9.93 -8.11
N ARG A 57 -8.47 -10.81 -9.02
CA ARG A 57 -8.68 -10.62 -10.45
C ARG A 57 -10.18 -10.53 -10.78
N ASP A 58 -10.51 -9.66 -11.72
CA ASP A 58 -11.87 -9.40 -12.21
C ASP A 58 -12.85 -8.86 -11.14
N LEU A 59 -12.36 -8.49 -9.96
CA LEU A 59 -13.15 -7.74 -8.99
C LEU A 59 -13.14 -6.26 -9.36
N PRO A 60 -14.25 -5.51 -9.12
CA PRO A 60 -14.28 -4.06 -9.33
C PRO A 60 -13.50 -3.27 -8.26
N LEU A 61 -12.62 -3.95 -7.50
CA LEU A 61 -11.79 -3.35 -6.46
C LEU A 61 -10.70 -2.47 -7.11
N GLN A 62 -10.56 -1.24 -6.63
CA GLN A 62 -9.49 -0.33 -7.00
C GLN A 62 -8.48 -0.20 -5.85
N VAL A 63 -7.20 -0.43 -6.14
CA VAL A 63 -6.11 -0.27 -5.17
C VAL A 63 -5.24 0.92 -5.53
N HIS A 64 -5.27 1.95 -4.70
CA HIS A 64 -4.51 3.18 -4.87
C HIS A 64 -3.25 3.12 -4.02
N VAL A 65 -2.09 3.14 -4.65
CA VAL A 65 -0.79 3.20 -3.97
C VAL A 65 -0.29 4.64 -4.00
N SER A 66 0.02 5.19 -2.85
CA SER A 66 0.48 6.58 -2.72
C SER A 66 1.78 6.62 -1.92
N VAL A 67 2.68 7.50 -2.31
CA VAL A 67 3.96 7.76 -1.61
C VAL A 67 4.27 9.25 -1.66
N ALA A 68 4.92 9.76 -0.63
CA ALA A 68 5.28 11.17 -0.57
C ALA A 68 6.50 11.48 -1.46
N GLU A 69 6.60 12.68 -2.01
CA GLU A 69 7.78 13.09 -2.77
C GLU A 69 9.06 13.06 -1.92
N ASN A 70 8.95 13.54 -0.67
CA ASN A 70 10.05 13.59 0.29
C ASN A 70 10.23 12.30 1.10
N ASP A 71 9.47 11.23 0.78
CA ASP A 71 9.79 9.89 1.30
C ASP A 71 11.17 9.43 0.81
N SER A 72 11.76 8.49 1.54
CA SER A 72 13.03 7.88 1.16
C SER A 72 12.92 7.17 -0.20
N ALA A 73 14.03 7.05 -0.91
CA ALA A 73 14.07 6.33 -2.18
C ALA A 73 13.56 4.87 -2.06
N VAL A 74 13.75 4.24 -0.88
CA VAL A 74 13.28 2.87 -0.61
C VAL A 74 11.76 2.82 -0.56
N PHE A 75 11.09 3.76 0.10
CA PHE A 75 9.62 3.82 0.12
C PHE A 75 9.05 4.07 -1.27
N LYS A 76 9.65 5.00 -2.03
CA LYS A 76 9.24 5.29 -3.41
C LYS A 76 9.37 4.06 -4.31
N GLN A 77 10.46 3.31 -4.17
CA GLN A 77 10.65 2.07 -4.91
C GLN A 77 9.64 1.00 -4.49
N MET A 78 9.41 0.81 -3.18
CA MET A 78 8.43 -0.16 -2.68
C MET A 78 7.01 0.14 -3.17
N ALA A 79 6.60 1.41 -3.20
CA ALA A 79 5.30 1.82 -3.74
C ALA A 79 5.16 1.48 -5.22
N LYS A 80 6.19 1.77 -6.02
CA LYS A 80 6.23 1.40 -7.44
C LYS A 80 6.16 -0.12 -7.63
N ASP A 81 7.00 -0.87 -6.92
CA ASP A 81 7.05 -2.33 -7.02
C ASP A 81 5.69 -2.95 -6.65
N MET A 82 5.02 -2.42 -5.63
CA MET A 82 3.72 -2.93 -5.16
C MET A 82 2.63 -2.68 -6.20
N HIS A 83 2.60 -1.49 -6.80
CA HIS A 83 1.66 -1.19 -7.88
C HIS A 83 1.87 -2.12 -9.07
N GLU A 84 3.11 -2.25 -9.57
CA GLU A 84 3.44 -3.15 -10.69
C GLU A 84 3.14 -4.62 -10.35
N HIS A 85 3.28 -5.02 -9.08
CA HIS A 85 2.91 -6.35 -8.62
C HIS A 85 1.41 -6.61 -8.70
N LEU A 86 0.58 -5.67 -8.21
CA LEU A 86 -0.88 -5.76 -8.29
C LEU A 86 -1.38 -5.76 -9.75
N GLU A 87 -0.80 -4.90 -10.60
CA GLU A 87 -1.13 -4.85 -12.03
C GLU A 87 -0.88 -6.20 -12.72
N ARG A 88 0.24 -6.88 -12.40
CA ARG A 88 0.54 -8.22 -12.94
C ARG A 88 -0.51 -9.28 -12.58
N PHE A 89 -1.25 -9.09 -11.49
CA PHE A 89 -2.37 -9.98 -11.13
C PHE A 89 -3.70 -9.58 -11.76
N GLY A 90 -3.76 -8.43 -12.46
CA GLY A 90 -4.98 -7.87 -13.05
C GLY A 90 -5.84 -7.09 -12.06
N VAL A 91 -5.23 -6.59 -10.98
CA VAL A 91 -5.92 -5.73 -10.00
C VAL A 91 -5.92 -4.30 -10.54
N LEU A 92 -7.10 -3.66 -10.53
CA LEU A 92 -7.24 -2.27 -10.96
C LEU A 92 -6.64 -1.34 -9.91
N GLY A 93 -5.98 -0.26 -10.33
CA GLY A 93 -5.36 0.64 -9.38
C GLY A 93 -4.60 1.79 -10.01
N SER A 94 -3.98 2.59 -9.14
CA SER A 94 -3.18 3.75 -9.52
C SER A 94 -1.98 3.91 -8.59
N LEU A 95 -0.92 4.55 -9.10
CA LEU A 95 0.24 4.98 -8.31
C LEU A 95 0.28 6.51 -8.28
N HIS A 96 0.43 7.08 -7.08
CA HIS A 96 0.54 8.52 -6.86
C HIS A 96 1.83 8.85 -6.11
N VAL A 97 2.63 9.76 -6.66
CA VAL A 97 3.71 10.43 -5.94
C VAL A 97 3.23 11.83 -5.60
N LEU A 98 3.03 12.11 -4.31
CA LEU A 98 2.39 13.34 -3.87
C LEU A 98 3.43 14.42 -3.56
N PRO A 99 3.39 15.57 -4.26
CA PRO A 99 4.42 16.60 -4.20
C PRO A 99 4.42 17.33 -2.85
N GLU A 100 5.59 17.79 -2.43
CA GLU A 100 5.78 18.63 -1.24
C GLU A 100 5.33 17.99 0.09
N LEU A 101 5.10 16.68 0.10
CA LEU A 101 4.74 15.90 1.29
C LEU A 101 5.91 15.07 1.78
N ASP A 102 5.88 14.72 3.07
CA ASP A 102 6.71 13.71 3.71
C ASP A 102 5.88 12.51 4.20
N HIS A 103 6.54 11.58 4.88
CA HIS A 103 5.96 10.33 5.36
C HIS A 103 4.79 10.53 6.34
N PHE A 104 4.74 11.66 7.04
CA PHE A 104 3.78 11.95 8.09
C PHE A 104 2.64 12.82 7.56
N ASP A 105 2.98 13.93 6.91
CA ASP A 105 1.97 14.90 6.48
C ASP A 105 1.07 14.36 5.35
N ILE A 106 1.52 13.34 4.61
CA ILE A 106 0.71 12.59 3.65
C ILE A 106 -0.57 12.01 4.27
N VAL A 107 -0.54 11.68 5.57
CA VAL A 107 -1.68 11.20 6.35
C VAL A 107 -2.32 12.32 7.17
N GLU A 108 -1.55 13.22 7.77
CA GLU A 108 -2.11 14.32 8.60
C GLU A 108 -3.07 15.21 7.82
N LYS A 109 -2.76 15.46 6.54
CA LYS A 109 -3.59 16.24 5.61
C LYS A 109 -4.91 15.56 5.22
N LEU A 110 -5.17 14.31 5.64
CA LEU A 110 -6.49 13.67 5.46
C LEU A 110 -7.63 14.43 6.19
N THR A 111 -7.28 15.30 7.13
CA THR A 111 -8.23 16.21 7.79
C THR A 111 -8.67 17.38 6.90
N GLU A 112 -7.91 17.69 5.83
CA GLU A 112 -8.17 18.78 4.92
C GLU A 112 -9.06 18.30 3.77
N LYS A 113 -10.26 18.87 3.63
CA LYS A 113 -11.22 18.49 2.58
C LYS A 113 -10.69 18.71 1.17
N ASP A 114 -9.78 19.66 1.00
CA ASP A 114 -9.27 20.04 -0.32
C ASP A 114 -8.04 19.24 -0.76
N TYR A 115 -7.46 18.45 0.15
CA TYR A 115 -6.31 17.61 -0.12
C TYR A 115 -6.66 16.46 -1.07
N PHE A 116 -5.72 16.13 -1.95
CA PHE A 116 -5.91 15.16 -3.04
C PHE A 116 -6.45 13.81 -2.55
N LEU A 117 -5.82 13.21 -1.53
CA LEU A 117 -6.28 11.91 -1.00
C LEU A 117 -7.64 12.01 -0.32
N THR A 118 -7.89 13.08 0.44
CA THR A 118 -9.19 13.29 1.09
C THR A 118 -10.30 13.37 0.05
N LYS A 119 -10.09 14.16 -1.01
CA LYS A 119 -11.04 14.27 -2.13
C LYS A 119 -11.29 12.92 -2.78
N ALA A 120 -10.22 12.20 -3.14
CA ALA A 120 -10.34 10.89 -3.77
C ALA A 120 -11.14 9.89 -2.90
N ILE A 121 -10.90 9.88 -1.59
CA ILE A 121 -11.65 9.05 -0.63
C ILE A 121 -13.11 9.49 -0.55
N LEU A 122 -13.39 10.79 -0.43
CA LEU A 122 -14.76 11.30 -0.34
C LEU A 122 -15.58 11.06 -1.62
N ASP A 123 -14.95 11.24 -2.77
CA ASP A 123 -15.56 11.01 -4.08
C ASP A 123 -15.90 9.53 -4.27
N SER A 124 -15.06 8.60 -3.77
CA SER A 124 -15.31 7.16 -3.84
C SER A 124 -16.59 6.70 -3.11
N PHE A 125 -17.03 7.45 -2.08
CA PHE A 125 -18.31 7.18 -1.41
C PHE A 125 -19.53 7.63 -2.22
N SER A 126 -19.33 8.55 -3.16
CA SER A 126 -20.38 9.08 -4.03
C SER A 126 -20.55 8.25 -5.31
N GLU A 127 -19.59 7.38 -5.61
CA GLU A 127 -19.69 6.40 -6.70
C GLU A 127 -20.81 5.38 -6.40
N LYS A 128 -21.91 5.48 -7.15
CA LYS A 128 -23.05 4.56 -7.08
C LYS A 128 -22.65 3.15 -7.51
#